data_AF-R7SDL3-F1
#
_entry.id   AF-R7SDL3-F1
#
_cell.length_a   1.000
_cell.length_b   1.000
_cell.length_c   1.000
_cell.angle_alpha   90.00
_cell.angle_beta   90.00
_cell.angle_gamma   90.00
#
_symmetry.space_group_name_H-M   'P 1'
#
loop_
_entity.id
_entity.type
_entity.pdbx_description
1 polymer ?
#
loop_
_entity_poly.entity_id
_entity_poly.type
_entity_poly.pdbx_seq_one_letter_code
_entity_poly.pdbx_strand_id
1 'polypeptide(L)'
;MSLKEVIRLLPDIASEIQMAVSCFNSEVFLGTNQALIDAGDACTVSDKLSGMIADVDTVVASLLEGRKTLEEHRRWSANLSSAVFRVPVEIMSRIFIMSSEIEVDFGKDGMEPSPIHIDFERGHSVALNVAQVCRRWREIAFYTPQLWSLIPLFRLDRKGMTLRDYSPQLYERVGSFPVHLLCNPMSPQQLFDFDAITLSTMRPRCTGLDIDITSWRNIEPKTDDIADWIADFTALRRLTVKVPQVYPAGILSPMSHLPTRLTHLYLCSEFGELASESSVILRFRWDCLKTLIIEGFEHTNDTFWRQLSVSAPMLEELFLKGFILAPSGNDDQGGPLIHPRLRTLCLVHMEEDMMGGPAYTLPHVSSTNLGHAFPALSHLSFSWSPNFAETVKDALARIKRPLLSLTLLSGETELTNEHEDWLSQLGGECGIESVGYVKWWHNWSIYASVMEKWYDPYIVAKASASSAEV
;
A
#
# COMPACT_ATOMS: atom_id res chain seq x y z
N MET A 1 -13.94 15.47 -38.72
CA MET A 1 -13.61 16.88 -38.97
C MET A 1 -13.76 17.64 -37.67
N SER A 2 -12.73 18.35 -37.22
CA SER A 2 -12.81 19.12 -35.96
C SER A 2 -13.67 20.37 -36.15
N LEU A 3 -14.30 20.89 -35.07
CA LEU A 3 -15.08 22.14 -35.15
C LEU A 3 -14.25 23.30 -35.72
N LYS A 4 -12.94 23.29 -35.48
CA LYS A 4 -11.97 24.26 -36.04
C LYS A 4 -11.83 24.13 -37.56
N GLU A 5 -11.89 22.92 -38.10
CA GLU A 5 -11.87 22.70 -39.57
C GLU A 5 -13.16 23.16 -40.22
N VAL A 6 -14.32 22.88 -39.62
CA VAL A 6 -15.61 23.39 -40.10
C VAL A 6 -15.62 24.92 -40.14
N ILE A 7 -15.15 25.58 -39.07
CA ILE A 7 -15.04 27.04 -39.02
C ILE A 7 -14.08 27.58 -40.10
N ARG A 8 -12.99 26.85 -40.40
CA ARG A 8 -12.04 27.25 -41.46
C ARG A 8 -12.62 27.13 -42.86
N LEU A 9 -13.59 26.25 -43.09
CA LEU A 9 -14.25 26.07 -44.38
C LEU A 9 -15.36 27.08 -44.63
N LEU A 10 -15.90 27.73 -43.59
CA LEU A 10 -16.99 28.71 -43.74
C LEU A 10 -16.67 29.89 -44.68
N PRO A 11 -15.47 30.50 -44.66
CA PRO A 11 -15.10 31.55 -45.61
C PRO A 11 -15.02 31.06 -47.06
N ASP A 12 -14.52 29.83 -47.28
CA ASP A 12 -14.40 29.24 -48.61
C ASP A 12 -15.78 28.95 -49.20
N ILE A 13 -16.69 28.38 -48.38
CA ILE A 13 -18.09 28.16 -48.75
C ILE A 13 -18.78 29.50 -49.05
N ALA A 14 -18.54 30.53 -48.23
CA ALA A 14 -19.09 31.86 -48.47
C ALA A 14 -18.56 32.48 -49.77
N SER A 15 -17.27 32.31 -50.07
CA SER A 15 -16.65 32.75 -51.31
C SER A 15 -17.21 32.02 -52.53
N GLU A 16 -17.44 30.71 -52.43
CA GLU A 16 -18.02 29.91 -53.51
C GLU A 16 -19.47 30.30 -53.80
N ILE A 17 -20.28 30.53 -52.76
CA ILE A 17 -21.64 31.07 -52.88
C ILE A 17 -21.59 32.46 -53.53
N GLN A 18 -20.67 33.33 -53.10
CA GLN A 18 -20.56 34.68 -53.63
C GLN A 18 -20.08 34.70 -55.08
N MET A 19 -19.18 33.79 -55.45
CA MET A 19 -18.78 33.56 -56.85
C MET A 19 -19.96 33.08 -57.69
N ALA A 20 -20.70 32.07 -57.21
CA ALA A 20 -21.88 31.58 -57.89
C ALA A 20 -22.88 32.71 -58.14
N VAL A 21 -23.25 33.48 -57.11
CA VAL A 21 -24.16 34.63 -57.21
C VAL A 21 -23.62 35.71 -58.17
N SER A 22 -22.33 36.02 -58.11
CA SER A 22 -21.72 37.06 -58.96
C SER A 22 -21.69 36.68 -60.44
N CYS A 23 -21.49 35.40 -60.76
CA CYS A 23 -21.61 34.88 -62.13
C CYS A 23 -23.03 35.02 -62.70
N PHE A 24 -24.05 35.18 -61.85
CA PHE A 24 -25.45 35.37 -62.26
C PHE A 24 -25.93 36.82 -62.29
N ASN A 25 -25.12 37.78 -61.81
CA ASN A 25 -25.46 39.20 -61.93
C ASN A 25 -25.38 39.63 -63.42
N SER A 26 -26.55 39.63 -64.03
CA SER A 26 -26.90 39.83 -65.45
C SER A 26 -26.58 41.22 -66.04
N GLU A 27 -25.64 41.98 -65.48
CA GLU A 27 -25.23 43.25 -66.09
C GLU A 27 -24.60 43.05 -67.48
N VAL A 28 -24.10 41.86 -67.78
CA VAL A 28 -23.53 41.48 -69.10
C VAL A 28 -24.61 41.20 -70.17
N PHE A 29 -25.86 40.88 -69.79
CA PHE A 29 -26.92 40.54 -70.75
C PHE A 29 -27.88 41.69 -71.06
N LEU A 30 -27.78 42.82 -70.35
CA LEU A 30 -28.63 43.99 -70.58
C LEU A 30 -28.28 44.78 -71.87
N GLY A 31 -27.22 44.41 -72.58
CA GLY A 31 -26.74 45.13 -73.79
C GLY A 31 -26.65 44.32 -75.09
N THR A 32 -26.95 43.01 -75.09
CA THR A 32 -26.77 42.14 -76.25
C THR A 32 -28.12 41.54 -76.70
N ASN A 33 -28.48 41.72 -77.98
CA ASN A 33 -29.68 41.12 -78.61
C ASN A 33 -29.56 39.60 -78.83
N GLN A 34 -28.73 38.91 -78.04
CA GLN A 34 -28.48 37.48 -78.20
C GLN A 34 -29.64 36.74 -77.55
N ALA A 35 -30.39 36.00 -78.39
CA ALA A 35 -31.56 35.25 -77.95
C ALA A 35 -31.19 34.29 -76.82
N LEU A 36 -31.88 34.52 -75.69
CA LEU A 36 -32.17 33.62 -74.58
C LEU A 36 -31.15 32.50 -74.34
N ILE A 37 -30.48 32.60 -73.20
CA ILE A 37 -30.11 31.41 -72.39
C ILE A 37 -31.27 30.41 -72.53
N ASP A 38 -30.98 29.22 -73.06
CA ASP A 38 -31.97 28.17 -73.25
C ASP A 38 -32.72 28.00 -71.92
N ALA A 39 -34.06 27.93 -71.95
CA ALA A 39 -34.84 27.87 -70.71
C ALA A 39 -34.42 26.69 -69.81
N GLY A 40 -33.82 25.65 -70.40
CA GLY A 40 -33.18 24.54 -69.70
C GLY A 40 -31.99 24.96 -68.82
N ASP A 41 -31.16 25.91 -69.23
CA ASP A 41 -29.99 26.37 -68.47
C ASP A 41 -30.41 27.20 -67.24
N ALA A 42 -31.48 27.98 -67.34
CA ALA A 42 -32.03 28.71 -66.20
C ALA A 42 -32.62 27.76 -65.14
N CYS A 43 -33.33 26.71 -65.55
CA CYS A 43 -33.86 25.70 -64.64
C CYS A 43 -32.75 24.91 -63.93
N THR A 44 -31.72 24.47 -64.66
CA THR A 44 -30.61 23.72 -64.05
C THR A 44 -29.82 24.54 -63.04
N VAL A 45 -29.65 25.84 -63.29
CA VAL A 45 -29.06 26.79 -62.34
C VAL A 45 -29.93 26.97 -61.10
N SER A 46 -31.24 27.17 -61.27
CA SER A 46 -32.19 27.30 -60.16
C SER A 46 -32.19 26.04 -59.30
N ASP A 47 -32.16 24.86 -59.90
CA ASP A 47 -32.08 23.58 -59.20
C ASP A 47 -30.77 23.45 -58.42
N LYS A 48 -29.63 23.87 -58.99
CA LYS A 48 -28.33 23.86 -58.32
C LYS A 48 -28.28 24.81 -57.12
N LEU A 49 -28.80 26.04 -57.27
CA LEU A 49 -28.89 27.00 -56.17
C LEU A 49 -29.83 26.49 -55.06
N SER A 50 -30.96 25.88 -55.45
CA SER A 50 -31.88 25.24 -54.50
C SER A 50 -31.21 24.08 -53.75
N GLY A 51 -30.39 23.27 -54.43
CA GLY A 51 -29.57 22.24 -53.80
C GLY A 51 -28.56 22.79 -52.81
N MET A 52 -27.82 23.85 -53.18
CA MET A 52 -26.86 24.51 -52.28
C MET A 52 -27.54 25.12 -51.04
N ILE A 53 -28.74 25.70 -51.20
CA ILE A 53 -29.53 26.19 -50.06
C ILE A 53 -29.91 25.04 -49.12
N ALA A 54 -30.41 23.92 -49.67
CA ALA A 54 -30.76 22.74 -48.88
C ALA A 54 -29.55 22.15 -48.13
N ASP A 55 -28.37 22.15 -48.75
CA ASP A 55 -27.12 21.71 -48.11
C ASP A 55 -26.72 22.64 -46.96
N VAL A 56 -26.81 23.96 -47.17
CA VAL A 56 -26.55 24.96 -46.10
C VAL A 56 -27.53 24.78 -44.95
N ASP A 57 -28.82 24.60 -45.22
CA ASP A 57 -29.83 24.37 -44.19
C ASP A 57 -29.56 23.07 -43.41
N THR A 58 -29.11 22.02 -44.09
CA THR A 58 -28.72 20.74 -43.46
C THR A 58 -27.50 20.91 -42.55
N VAL A 59 -26.50 21.68 -42.98
CA VAL A 59 -25.32 22.02 -42.16
C VAL A 59 -25.73 22.86 -40.94
N VAL A 60 -26.57 23.88 -41.12
CA VAL A 60 -27.08 24.71 -40.01
C VAL A 60 -27.85 23.86 -39.00
N ALA A 61 -28.76 23.00 -39.45
CA ALA A 61 -29.50 22.09 -38.58
C ALA A 61 -28.57 21.16 -37.78
N SER A 62 -27.55 20.59 -38.45
CA SER A 62 -26.55 19.73 -37.80
C SER A 62 -25.72 20.50 -36.75
N LEU A 63 -25.35 21.75 -37.05
CA LEU A 63 -24.62 22.61 -36.10
C LEU A 63 -25.49 23.02 -34.90
N LEU A 64 -26.78 23.29 -35.11
CA LEU A 64 -27.72 23.59 -34.03
C LEU A 64 -27.94 22.38 -33.11
N GLU A 65 -28.06 21.17 -33.65
CA GLU A 65 -28.17 19.95 -32.85
C GLU A 65 -26.86 19.67 -32.08
N GLY A 66 -25.71 19.87 -32.74
CA GLY A 66 -24.40 19.79 -32.09
C GLY A 66 -24.25 20.79 -30.93
N ARG A 67 -24.71 22.04 -31.11
CA ARG A 67 -24.74 23.05 -30.04
C ARG A 67 -25.65 22.62 -28.90
N LYS A 68 -26.86 22.15 -29.18
CA LYS A 68 -27.81 21.67 -28.17
C LYS A 68 -27.20 20.53 -27.34
N THR A 69 -26.58 19.56 -28.00
CA THR A 69 -25.86 18.45 -27.36
C THR A 69 -24.75 18.96 -26.43
N LEU A 70 -23.95 19.94 -26.88
CA LEU A 70 -22.91 20.57 -26.05
C LEU A 70 -23.50 21.31 -24.84
N GLU A 71 -24.61 22.02 -25.01
CA GLU A 71 -25.29 22.71 -23.90
C GLU A 71 -25.85 21.73 -22.86
N GLU A 72 -26.41 20.61 -23.30
CA GLU A 72 -26.88 19.51 -22.44
C GLU A 72 -25.72 18.88 -21.66
N HIS A 73 -24.61 18.54 -22.33
CA HIS A 73 -23.40 18.06 -21.66
C HIS A 73 -22.84 19.07 -20.67
N ARG A 74 -22.84 20.37 -20.99
CA ARG A 74 -22.41 21.43 -20.08
C ARG A 74 -23.29 21.48 -18.83
N ARG A 75 -24.61 21.38 -18.97
CA ARG A 75 -25.55 21.34 -17.83
C ARG A 75 -25.34 20.10 -16.99
N TRP A 76 -25.19 18.94 -17.62
CA TRP A 76 -24.95 17.67 -16.91
C TRP A 76 -23.63 17.71 -16.13
N SER A 77 -22.55 18.20 -16.76
CA SER A 77 -21.25 18.39 -16.11
C SER A 77 -21.33 19.40 -14.95
N ALA A 78 -22.07 20.50 -15.11
CA ALA A 78 -22.31 21.47 -14.05
C ALA A 78 -23.10 20.86 -12.87
N ASN A 79 -24.09 20.01 -13.16
CA ASN A 79 -24.88 19.32 -12.14
C ASN A 79 -24.04 18.29 -11.35
N LEU A 80 -23.23 17.49 -12.03
CA LEU A 80 -22.31 16.55 -11.37
C LEU A 80 -21.27 17.27 -10.51
N SER A 81 -20.68 18.32 -11.07
CA SER A 81 -19.76 19.20 -10.33
C SER A 81 -20.46 19.77 -9.10
N SER A 82 -21.72 20.19 -9.23
CA SER A 82 -22.51 20.72 -8.11
C SER A 82 -22.67 19.71 -6.98
N ALA A 83 -22.85 18.42 -7.28
CA ALA A 83 -22.96 17.39 -6.25
C ALA A 83 -21.67 17.25 -5.43
N VAL A 84 -20.52 17.15 -6.10
CA VAL A 84 -19.19 17.10 -5.44
C VAL A 84 -18.92 18.37 -4.64
N PHE A 85 -19.34 19.54 -5.15
CA PHE A 85 -19.22 20.83 -4.45
C PHE A 85 -20.22 21.02 -3.29
N ARG A 86 -21.20 20.15 -3.11
CA ARG A 86 -22.15 20.17 -1.98
C ARG A 86 -21.79 19.23 -0.85
N VAL A 87 -20.90 18.26 -1.09
CA VAL A 87 -20.41 17.37 -0.03
C VAL A 87 -19.78 18.22 1.08
N PRO A 88 -20.17 18.04 2.35
CA PRO A 88 -19.54 18.73 3.49
C PRO A 88 -18.03 18.49 3.54
N VAL A 89 -17.29 19.46 4.08
CA VAL A 89 -15.82 19.38 4.11
C VAL A 89 -15.34 18.17 4.92
N GLU A 90 -16.03 17.83 6.00
CA GLU A 90 -15.70 16.72 6.89
C GLU A 90 -15.80 15.38 6.16
N ILE A 91 -16.86 15.21 5.37
CA ILE A 91 -17.09 14.00 4.56
C ILE A 91 -16.03 13.90 3.46
N MET A 92 -15.71 15.03 2.81
CA MET A 92 -14.67 15.06 1.78
C MET A 92 -13.28 14.76 2.35
N SER A 93 -12.93 15.35 3.49
CA SER A 93 -11.69 15.03 4.21
C SER A 93 -11.63 13.56 4.59
N ARG A 94 -12.74 12.97 5.06
CA ARG A 94 -12.78 11.53 5.37
C ARG A 94 -12.58 10.67 4.11
N ILE A 95 -13.21 11.02 3.00
CA ILE A 95 -13.01 10.36 1.70
C ILE A 95 -11.54 10.45 1.28
N PHE A 96 -10.91 11.62 1.42
CA PHE A 96 -9.50 11.79 1.08
C PHE A 96 -8.61 10.90 1.95
N ILE A 97 -8.87 10.85 3.26
CA ILE A 97 -8.10 10.02 4.18
C ILE A 97 -8.26 8.54 3.81
N MET A 98 -9.48 8.08 3.57
CA MET A 98 -9.74 6.71 3.13
C MET A 98 -9.10 6.40 1.78
N SER A 99 -9.06 7.36 0.85
CA SER A 99 -8.35 7.17 -0.43
C SER A 99 -6.83 7.11 -0.28
N SER A 100 -6.30 7.61 0.85
CA SER A 100 -4.88 7.55 1.19
C SER A 100 -4.52 6.39 2.10
N GLU A 101 -5.51 5.66 2.62
CA GLU A 101 -5.28 4.41 3.33
C GLU A 101 -4.58 3.47 2.35
N ILE A 102 -3.46 2.89 2.79
CA ILE A 102 -2.68 1.98 1.99
C ILE A 102 -3.55 0.75 1.78
N GLU A 103 -4.19 0.65 0.61
CA GLU A 103 -4.69 -0.63 0.16
C GLU A 103 -3.45 -1.52 0.01
N VAL A 104 -3.32 -2.49 0.90
CA VAL A 104 -2.30 -3.53 0.75
C VAL A 104 -2.81 -4.40 -0.40
N ASP A 105 -2.49 -3.99 -1.63
CA ASP A 105 -2.82 -4.77 -2.82
C ASP A 105 -1.94 -6.00 -2.83
N PHE A 106 -2.49 -7.10 -2.35
CA PHE A 106 -1.89 -8.42 -2.39
C PHE A 106 -2.00 -9.01 -3.81
N GLY A 107 -1.51 -8.25 -4.79
CA GLY A 107 -1.70 -8.50 -6.21
C GLY A 107 -1.46 -9.97 -6.61
N LYS A 108 -2.21 -10.41 -7.62
CA LYS A 108 -2.25 -11.81 -8.11
C LYS A 108 -0.91 -12.38 -8.58
N ASP A 109 0.11 -11.53 -8.76
CA ASP A 109 1.35 -11.88 -9.47
C ASP A 109 2.42 -12.52 -8.58
N GLY A 110 2.15 -12.75 -7.29
CA GLY A 110 3.04 -13.51 -6.41
C GLY A 110 4.38 -12.83 -6.10
N MET A 111 4.62 -11.63 -6.64
CA MET A 111 5.63 -10.71 -6.13
C MET A 111 5.20 -10.31 -4.74
N GLU A 112 6.09 -10.51 -3.75
CA GLU A 112 5.87 -10.14 -2.37
C GLU A 112 5.45 -8.66 -2.34
N PRO A 113 4.18 -8.36 -2.02
CA PRO A 113 3.72 -6.99 -1.99
C PRO A 113 4.53 -6.36 -0.88
N SER A 114 5.45 -5.46 -1.24
CA SER A 114 5.98 -4.56 -0.23
C SER A 114 4.75 -3.91 0.38
N PRO A 115 4.53 -3.96 1.71
CA PRO A 115 3.38 -3.31 2.35
C PRO A 115 3.31 -1.80 2.10
N ILE A 116 4.29 -1.28 1.36
CA ILE A 116 4.48 0.09 0.92
C ILE A 116 4.76 0.09 -0.59
N HIS A 117 3.99 -0.64 -1.40
CA HIS A 117 3.82 -0.33 -2.84
C HIS A 117 3.00 0.94 -2.99
N ILE A 118 3.48 2.01 -2.38
CA ILE A 118 3.09 3.31 -2.85
C ILE A 118 3.88 3.47 -4.12
N ASP A 119 3.18 3.68 -5.23
CA ASP A 119 3.65 4.06 -6.56
C ASP A 119 4.36 5.45 -6.50
N PHE A 120 5.07 5.74 -5.41
CA PHE A 120 5.95 6.88 -5.18
C PHE A 120 7.10 6.89 -6.17
N GLU A 121 7.44 5.75 -6.78
CA GLU A 121 8.34 5.73 -7.95
C GLU A 121 7.84 6.66 -9.07
N ARG A 122 6.52 6.89 -9.15
CA ARG A 122 5.91 7.89 -10.05
C ARG A 122 5.75 9.28 -9.43
N GLY A 123 6.11 9.47 -8.16
CA GLY A 123 6.04 10.74 -7.45
C GLY A 123 4.63 11.18 -7.03
N HIS A 124 3.64 10.29 -7.08
CA HIS A 124 2.25 10.64 -6.83
C HIS A 124 1.81 10.26 -5.41
N SER A 125 2.03 11.15 -4.44
CA SER A 125 1.31 11.08 -3.16
C SER A 125 -0.19 11.20 -3.41
N VAL A 126 -1.02 10.34 -2.84
CA VAL A 126 -2.49 10.45 -2.90
C VAL A 126 -2.94 11.85 -2.47
N ALA A 127 -2.31 12.42 -1.44
CA ALA A 127 -2.58 13.76 -0.95
C ALA A 127 -2.36 14.84 -2.04
N LEU A 128 -1.31 14.68 -2.85
CA LEU A 128 -1.04 15.56 -3.98
C LEU A 128 -2.06 15.35 -5.10
N ASN A 129 -2.42 14.10 -5.40
CA ASN A 129 -3.41 13.79 -6.43
C ASN A 129 -4.76 14.44 -6.11
N VAL A 130 -5.27 14.27 -4.88
CA VAL A 130 -6.55 14.90 -4.48
C VAL A 130 -6.44 16.43 -4.46
N ALA A 131 -5.29 16.99 -4.08
CA ALA A 131 -5.06 18.44 -4.05
C ALA A 131 -4.95 19.07 -5.47
N GLN A 132 -4.76 18.27 -6.52
CA GLN A 132 -4.67 18.75 -7.90
C GLN A 132 -6.03 18.79 -8.62
N VAL A 133 -7.04 18.07 -8.13
CA VAL A 133 -8.35 17.92 -8.82
C VAL A 133 -9.06 19.25 -9.06
N CYS A 134 -9.31 20.03 -8.00
CA CYS A 134 -9.91 21.36 -8.12
C CYS A 134 -9.52 22.24 -6.92
N ARG A 135 -9.82 23.55 -6.99
CA ARG A 135 -9.50 24.50 -5.92
C ARG A 135 -10.08 24.09 -4.56
N ARG A 136 -11.34 23.67 -4.51
CA ARG A 136 -12.00 23.26 -3.26
C ARG A 136 -11.32 22.03 -2.66
N TRP A 137 -11.04 21.02 -3.48
CA TRP A 137 -10.36 19.79 -3.01
C TRP A 137 -8.96 20.11 -2.49
N ARG A 138 -8.24 21.01 -3.15
CA ARG A 138 -6.94 21.51 -2.67
C ARG A 138 -7.03 22.16 -1.31
N GLU A 139 -7.98 23.08 -1.11
CA GLU A 139 -8.18 23.74 0.18
C GLU A 139 -8.48 22.71 1.27
N ILE A 140 -9.42 21.79 1.02
CA ILE A 140 -9.77 20.70 1.95
C ILE A 140 -8.55 19.82 2.27
N ALA A 141 -7.81 19.39 1.25
CA ALA A 141 -6.63 18.55 1.43
C ALA A 141 -5.54 19.28 2.23
N PHE A 142 -5.30 20.57 1.97
CA PHE A 142 -4.33 21.38 2.72
C PHE A 142 -4.73 21.58 4.19
N TYR A 143 -6.03 21.63 4.50
CA TYR A 143 -6.55 21.69 5.87
C TYR A 143 -6.78 20.32 6.52
N THR A 144 -6.32 19.23 5.91
CA THR A 144 -6.44 17.86 6.46
C THR A 144 -5.04 17.30 6.74
N PRO A 145 -4.43 17.59 7.92
CA PRO A 145 -3.06 17.20 8.25
C PRO A 145 -2.75 15.72 8.11
N GLN A 146 -3.75 14.86 8.34
CA GLN A 146 -3.62 13.40 8.25
C GLN A 146 -3.20 12.92 6.86
N LEU A 147 -3.55 13.65 5.79
CA LEU A 147 -3.13 13.30 4.43
C LEU A 147 -1.62 13.48 4.23
N TRP A 148 -0.98 14.27 5.07
CA TRP A 148 0.42 14.65 4.97
C TRP A 148 1.29 13.92 6.00
N SER A 149 0.72 13.06 6.84
CA SER A 149 1.45 12.39 7.92
C SER A 149 2.41 11.31 7.44
N LEU A 150 2.17 10.73 6.27
CA LEU A 150 3.02 9.71 5.66
C LEU A 150 4.00 10.37 4.68
N ILE A 151 5.29 10.34 5.03
CA ILE A 151 6.31 11.12 4.33
C ILE A 151 7.35 10.19 3.72
N PRO A 152 7.30 9.99 2.39
CA PRO A 152 8.35 9.33 1.65
C PRO A 152 9.67 10.10 1.68
N LEU A 153 10.74 9.41 2.06
CA LEU A 153 12.14 9.83 1.99
C LEU A 153 12.85 8.89 1.02
N PHE A 154 12.58 9.11 -0.26
CA PHE A 154 13.15 8.36 -1.37
C PHE A 154 13.86 9.30 -2.33
N ARG A 155 14.99 8.86 -2.86
CA ARG A 155 15.67 9.58 -3.94
C ARG A 155 15.19 9.03 -5.28
N LEU A 156 14.35 9.79 -5.98
CA LEU A 156 13.95 9.51 -7.35
C LEU A 156 15.15 9.73 -8.29
N ASP A 157 15.89 8.68 -8.65
CA ASP A 157 16.99 8.75 -9.63
C ASP A 157 16.48 8.28 -11.01
N ARG A 158 16.67 8.97 -12.15
CA ARG A 158 17.92 9.18 -12.93
C ARG A 158 18.17 10.64 -13.38
N LYS A 159 17.26 11.57 -13.05
CA LYS A 159 17.27 12.96 -13.56
C LYS A 159 17.66 14.01 -12.51
N GLY A 160 18.06 13.60 -11.30
CA GLY A 160 18.57 14.52 -10.28
C GLY A 160 17.51 15.39 -9.59
N MET A 161 16.24 14.97 -9.55
CA MET A 161 15.29 15.57 -8.59
C MET A 161 15.72 15.16 -7.19
N THR A 162 16.46 16.04 -6.53
CA THR A 162 16.93 15.83 -5.16
C THR A 162 15.77 15.95 -4.17
N LEU A 163 15.90 15.28 -3.03
CA LEU A 163 15.03 15.46 -1.84
C LEU A 163 14.78 16.93 -1.44
N ARG A 164 15.61 17.88 -1.93
CA ARG A 164 15.45 19.32 -1.71
C ARG A 164 14.09 19.87 -2.13
N ASP A 165 13.35 19.16 -2.99
CA ASP A 165 12.02 19.57 -3.43
C ASP A 165 10.89 19.16 -2.48
N TYR A 166 11.18 18.42 -1.40
CA TYR A 166 10.24 18.31 -0.27
C TYR A 166 10.15 19.66 0.42
N SER A 167 9.24 20.47 -0.11
CA SER A 167 8.94 21.81 0.35
C SER A 167 8.69 21.80 1.86
N PRO A 168 9.31 22.71 2.64
CA PRO A 168 8.99 22.94 4.06
C PRO A 168 7.47 23.03 4.35
N GLN A 169 6.69 23.40 3.33
CA GLN A 169 5.24 23.46 3.36
C GLN A 169 4.58 22.10 3.64
N LEU A 170 5.18 20.96 3.26
CA LEU A 170 4.63 19.65 3.60
C LEU A 170 4.63 19.45 5.12
N TYR A 171 5.67 19.93 5.80
CA TYR A 171 5.80 19.84 7.25
C TYR A 171 4.85 20.78 7.97
N GLU A 172 4.72 22.00 7.46
CA GLU A 172 3.72 22.96 7.95
C GLU A 172 2.30 22.36 7.85
N ARG A 173 2.01 21.61 6.78
CA ARG A 173 0.71 20.95 6.60
C ARG A 173 0.44 19.80 7.57
N VAL A 174 1.47 19.08 8.03
CA VAL A 174 1.28 18.06 9.08
C VAL A 174 0.90 18.72 10.42
N GLY A 175 1.21 20.00 10.62
CA GLY A 175 0.80 20.74 11.81
C GLY A 175 1.42 20.16 13.07
N SER A 176 0.61 19.63 14.00
CA SER A 176 1.03 18.89 15.21
C SER A 176 0.78 17.38 15.12
N PHE A 177 0.26 16.88 13.99
CA PHE A 177 -0.14 15.48 13.82
C PHE A 177 1.08 14.53 13.86
N PRO A 178 0.95 13.29 14.35
CA PRO A 178 2.02 12.29 14.28
C PRO A 178 2.54 12.09 12.86
N VAL A 179 3.84 11.88 12.71
CA VAL A 179 4.49 11.63 11.41
C VAL A 179 4.87 10.15 11.29
N HIS A 180 4.78 9.61 10.08
CA HIS A 180 5.36 8.32 9.70
C HIS A 180 6.32 8.54 8.53
N LEU A 181 7.59 8.15 8.71
CA LEU A 181 8.63 8.29 7.69
C LEU A 181 8.86 6.98 6.96
N LEU A 182 8.95 7.06 5.63
CA LEU A 182 9.25 5.91 4.77
C LEU A 182 10.60 6.14 4.10
N CYS A 183 11.64 5.45 4.54
CA CYS A 183 13.00 5.66 4.10
C CYS A 183 13.43 4.49 3.20
N ASN A 184 13.85 4.77 1.97
CA ASN A 184 14.56 3.80 1.13
C ASN A 184 15.85 4.48 0.63
N PRO A 185 16.85 4.64 1.51
CA PRO A 185 18.12 5.20 1.11
C PRO A 185 18.84 4.20 0.20
N MET A 186 19.47 4.67 -0.87
CA MET A 186 20.30 3.85 -1.77
C MET A 186 21.74 3.68 -1.25
N SER A 187 22.11 4.44 -0.22
CA SER A 187 23.40 4.29 0.47
C SER A 187 23.34 4.84 1.90
N PRO A 188 24.26 4.45 2.80
CA PRO A 188 24.28 4.95 4.18
C PRO A 188 24.38 6.48 4.27
N GLN A 189 25.16 7.10 3.38
CA GLN A 189 25.30 8.56 3.32
C GLN A 189 23.95 9.27 3.12
N GLN A 190 23.02 8.66 2.38
CA GLN A 190 21.71 9.29 2.13
C GLN A 190 20.86 9.39 3.40
N LEU A 191 21.01 8.46 4.34
CA LEU A 191 20.33 8.52 5.62
C LEU A 191 20.73 9.79 6.40
N PHE A 192 22.01 10.15 6.34
CA PHE A 192 22.56 11.37 6.92
C PHE A 192 22.20 12.63 6.13
N ASP A 193 22.12 12.53 4.81
CA ASP A 193 21.69 13.64 3.97
C ASP A 193 20.22 14.01 4.26
N PHE A 194 19.38 13.04 4.65
CA PHE A 194 18.01 13.30 5.12
C PHE A 194 18.01 14.13 6.41
N ASP A 195 18.96 13.86 7.31
CA ASP A 195 19.07 14.53 8.60
C ASP A 195 19.39 16.02 8.47
N ALA A 196 20.35 16.34 7.59
CA ALA A 196 20.89 17.68 7.44
C ALA A 196 19.87 18.74 6.98
N ILE A 197 18.77 18.33 6.33
CA ILE A 197 17.87 19.26 5.64
C ILE A 197 16.54 19.42 6.39
N THR A 198 16.01 18.37 7.04
CA THR A 198 14.57 18.39 7.38
C THR A 198 14.10 17.60 8.60
N LEU A 199 14.85 16.63 9.09
CA LEU A 199 14.33 15.68 10.09
C LEU A 199 14.34 16.18 11.54
N SER A 200 15.16 17.17 11.87
CA SER A 200 15.29 17.69 13.24
C SER A 200 13.95 18.13 13.85
N THR A 201 13.06 18.70 13.04
CA THR A 201 11.71 19.12 13.47
C THR A 201 10.70 17.98 13.56
N MET A 202 10.97 16.86 12.88
CA MET A 202 10.05 15.74 12.72
C MET A 202 10.32 14.63 13.73
N ARG A 203 11.59 14.43 14.09
CA ARG A 203 12.05 13.40 15.03
C ARG A 203 11.21 13.31 16.31
N PRO A 204 10.90 14.41 17.01
CA PRO A 204 10.09 14.35 18.23
C PRO A 204 8.62 13.95 18.03
N ARG A 205 8.16 13.90 16.77
CA ARG A 205 6.76 13.62 16.38
C ARG A 205 6.62 12.38 15.51
N CYS A 206 7.74 11.81 15.10
CA CYS A 206 7.78 10.59 14.30
C CYS A 206 7.36 9.42 15.19
N THR A 207 6.23 8.83 14.84
CA THR A 207 5.65 7.68 15.56
C THR A 207 5.82 6.38 14.79
N GLY A 208 6.07 6.45 13.48
CA GLY A 208 6.38 5.30 12.64
C GLY A 208 7.57 5.58 11.74
N LEU A 209 8.46 4.60 11.62
CA LEU A 209 9.65 4.71 10.80
C LEU A 209 9.85 3.39 10.07
N ASP A 210 9.81 3.44 8.75
CA ASP A 210 10.14 2.31 7.91
C ASP A 210 11.45 2.59 7.20
N ILE A 211 12.40 1.67 7.30
CA ILE A 211 13.73 1.77 6.72
C ILE A 211 13.94 0.54 5.85
N ASP A 212 14.00 0.77 4.55
CA ASP A 212 14.27 -0.24 3.56
C ASP A 212 15.69 -0.04 3.00
N ILE A 213 16.62 -0.89 3.41
CA ILE A 213 18.01 -0.88 2.95
C ILE A 213 18.36 -2.11 2.13
N THR A 214 17.35 -2.83 1.60
CA THR A 214 17.52 -3.99 0.70
C THR A 214 18.34 -3.67 -0.55
N SER A 215 18.45 -2.39 -0.91
CA SER A 215 19.27 -1.93 -2.03
C SER A 215 20.78 -1.88 -1.71
N TRP A 216 21.21 -1.99 -0.44
CA TRP A 216 22.62 -1.84 0.00
C TRP A 216 23.48 -3.08 -0.26
N ARG A 217 23.36 -3.66 -1.46
CA ARG A 217 24.15 -4.81 -1.86
C ARG A 217 25.63 -4.43 -1.86
N ASN A 218 26.44 -5.12 -1.05
CA ASN A 218 27.89 -4.94 -0.89
C ASN A 218 28.35 -3.67 -0.13
N ILE A 219 27.47 -2.98 0.58
CA ILE A 219 27.89 -1.89 1.47
C ILE A 219 27.67 -2.37 2.89
N GLU A 220 28.76 -2.50 3.66
CA GLU A 220 28.66 -2.69 5.11
C GLU A 220 28.47 -1.30 5.75
N PRO A 221 27.24 -0.89 6.08
CA PRO A 221 27.07 0.28 6.94
C PRO A 221 27.74 0.00 8.28
N LYS A 222 28.32 1.02 8.89
CA LYS A 222 28.60 0.94 10.33
C LYS A 222 27.25 0.83 11.03
N THR A 223 27.06 -0.22 11.80
CA THR A 223 25.81 -0.53 12.51
C THR A 223 25.40 0.59 13.45
N ASP A 224 26.39 1.13 14.14
CA ASP A 224 26.26 2.23 15.09
C ASP A 224 25.60 3.46 14.46
N ASP A 225 25.92 3.76 13.20
CA ASP A 225 25.41 4.93 12.47
C ASP A 225 23.88 4.87 12.29
N ILE A 226 23.34 3.70 11.91
CA ILE A 226 21.88 3.52 11.71
C ILE A 226 21.18 3.54 13.06
N ALA A 227 21.75 2.84 14.03
CA ALA A 227 21.16 2.72 15.35
C ALA A 227 21.10 4.07 16.08
N ASP A 228 22.17 4.85 16.02
CA ASP A 228 22.24 6.21 16.55
C ASP A 228 21.25 7.13 15.81
N TRP A 229 21.09 6.95 14.50
CA TRP A 229 20.09 7.69 13.75
C TRP A 229 18.65 7.35 14.16
N ILE A 230 18.34 6.07 14.40
CA ILE A 230 17.03 5.62 14.88
C ILE A 230 16.80 6.09 16.33
N ALA A 231 17.86 6.16 17.14
CA ALA A 231 17.80 6.61 18.52
C ALA A 231 17.23 8.03 18.68
N ASP A 232 17.43 8.90 17.70
CA ASP A 232 16.93 10.28 17.71
C ASP A 232 15.39 10.39 17.63
N PHE A 233 14.69 9.32 17.23
CA PHE A 233 13.23 9.30 17.12
C PHE A 233 12.55 8.99 18.46
N THR A 234 12.56 9.97 19.35
CA THR A 234 12.08 9.79 20.73
C THR A 234 10.59 9.42 20.87
N ALA A 235 9.75 9.72 19.87
CA ALA A 235 8.32 9.39 19.87
C ALA A 235 7.98 8.09 19.12
N LEU A 236 9.00 7.32 18.71
CA LEU A 236 8.81 6.14 17.86
C LEU A 236 8.01 5.05 18.57
N ARG A 237 6.96 4.57 17.88
CA ARG A 237 6.07 3.49 18.33
C ARG A 237 6.03 2.31 17.37
N ARG A 238 6.39 2.53 16.10
CA ARG A 238 6.41 1.52 15.04
C ARG A 238 7.74 1.61 14.31
N LEU A 239 8.42 0.49 14.16
CA LEU A 239 9.68 0.42 13.45
C LEU A 239 9.64 -0.75 12.47
N THR A 240 9.89 -0.46 11.19
CA THR A 240 10.15 -1.45 10.16
C THR A 240 11.59 -1.32 9.70
N VAL A 241 12.34 -2.41 9.67
CA VAL A 241 13.69 -2.46 9.14
C VAL A 241 13.76 -3.63 8.15
N LYS A 242 14.09 -3.34 6.89
CA LYS A 242 14.32 -4.35 5.86
C LYS A 242 15.78 -4.30 5.43
N VAL A 243 16.47 -5.43 5.44
CA VAL A 243 17.90 -5.51 5.13
C VAL A 243 18.19 -6.50 4.01
N PRO A 244 19.29 -6.32 3.27
CA PRO A 244 19.54 -7.07 2.05
C PRO A 244 20.01 -8.49 2.29
N GLN A 245 20.88 -8.80 3.25
CA GLN A 245 21.47 -10.15 3.39
C GLN A 245 21.78 -10.48 4.85
N VAL A 246 22.72 -9.75 5.42
CA VAL A 246 23.16 -9.93 6.80
C VAL A 246 22.66 -8.73 7.58
N TYR A 247 21.94 -8.96 8.67
CA TYR A 247 21.73 -7.88 9.63
C TYR A 247 23.10 -7.51 10.17
N PRO A 248 23.57 -6.28 9.93
CA PRO A 248 24.87 -5.90 10.43
C PRO A 248 24.72 -5.86 11.96
N ALA A 249 25.55 -6.67 12.62
CA ALA A 249 25.36 -7.04 14.01
C ALA A 249 25.22 -5.80 14.90
N GLY A 250 24.07 -5.66 15.55
CA GLY A 250 23.82 -4.58 16.48
C GLY A 250 23.10 -3.35 15.91
N ILE A 251 22.39 -3.43 14.79
CA ILE A 251 21.40 -2.38 14.43
C ILE A 251 20.49 -2.07 15.63
N LEU A 252 20.06 -3.10 16.36
CA LEU A 252 19.21 -2.92 17.53
C LEU A 252 19.99 -2.67 18.84
N SER A 253 21.32 -2.85 18.87
CA SER A 253 22.12 -2.85 20.11
C SER A 253 22.18 -1.47 20.82
N PRO A 254 22.35 -0.35 20.12
CA PRO A 254 22.34 1.00 20.73
C PRO A 254 20.97 1.50 21.19
N MET A 255 19.90 0.78 20.86
CA MET A 255 18.51 1.21 21.06
C MET A 255 18.02 1.06 22.51
N SER A 256 18.81 1.42 23.53
CA SER A 256 18.45 1.15 24.93
C SER A 256 17.13 1.80 25.42
N HIS A 257 16.70 2.91 24.82
CA HIS A 257 15.49 3.66 25.18
C HIS A 257 14.23 3.27 24.41
N LEU A 258 14.37 2.78 23.17
CA LEU A 258 13.24 2.42 22.30
C LEU A 258 12.35 1.28 22.82
N PRO A 259 12.87 0.23 23.49
CA PRO A 259 12.07 -0.90 23.96
C PRO A 259 10.90 -0.54 24.87
N THR A 260 10.99 0.59 25.55
CA THR A 260 9.94 1.05 26.48
C THR A 260 8.71 1.64 25.79
N ARG A 261 8.80 2.00 24.50
CA ARG A 261 7.74 2.70 23.75
C ARG A 261 7.31 1.98 22.49
N LEU A 262 8.18 1.15 21.92
CA LEU A 262 7.89 0.46 20.68
C LEU A 262 6.73 -0.53 20.90
N THR A 263 5.69 -0.35 20.10
CA THR A 263 4.48 -1.17 20.13
C THR A 263 4.44 -2.17 18.97
N HIS A 264 5.12 -1.85 17.87
CA HIS A 264 5.12 -2.64 16.64
C HIS A 264 6.55 -2.69 16.09
N LEU A 265 7.06 -3.89 15.85
CA LEU A 265 8.40 -4.11 15.30
C LEU A 265 8.32 -5.10 14.14
N TYR A 266 8.82 -4.68 12.98
CA TYR A 266 8.92 -5.51 11.79
C TYR A 266 10.37 -5.54 11.31
N LEU A 267 10.95 -6.74 11.34
CA LEU A 267 12.30 -7.00 10.88
C LEU A 267 12.23 -7.94 9.69
N CYS A 268 12.81 -7.54 8.57
CA CYS A 268 12.87 -8.36 7.35
C CYS A 268 14.32 -8.50 6.87
N SER A 269 14.70 -9.73 6.51
CA SER A 269 15.94 -10.05 5.80
C SER A 269 15.63 -10.92 4.59
N GLU A 270 16.15 -10.57 3.41
CA GLU A 270 15.89 -11.33 2.17
C GLU A 270 16.53 -12.74 2.18
N PHE A 271 17.60 -12.99 2.95
CA PHE A 271 18.39 -14.23 2.84
C PHE A 271 18.51 -15.05 4.13
N GLY A 272 17.61 -14.86 5.10
CA GLY A 272 17.50 -15.79 6.24
C GLY A 272 18.50 -15.58 7.39
N GLU A 273 19.55 -14.77 7.24
CA GLU A 273 20.61 -14.66 8.27
C GLU A 273 20.26 -13.73 9.46
N LEU A 274 19.05 -13.81 10.04
CA LEU A 274 18.71 -13.12 11.31
C LEU A 274 19.10 -13.92 12.57
N ALA A 275 19.73 -15.09 12.45
CA ALA A 275 20.05 -15.94 13.60
C ALA A 275 20.75 -15.19 14.74
N SER A 276 21.73 -14.34 14.42
CA SER A 276 22.50 -13.56 15.39
C SER A 276 21.64 -12.49 16.08
N GLU A 277 20.76 -11.82 15.34
CA GLU A 277 19.87 -10.75 15.82
C GLU A 277 18.66 -11.25 16.60
N SER A 278 18.22 -12.49 16.38
CA SER A 278 17.17 -13.09 17.21
C SER A 278 17.53 -13.00 18.70
N SER A 279 18.80 -13.26 19.02
CA SER A 279 19.34 -13.13 20.36
C SER A 279 19.37 -11.68 20.84
N VAL A 280 19.50 -10.71 19.94
CA VAL A 280 19.50 -9.28 20.25
C VAL A 280 18.08 -8.82 20.60
N ILE A 281 17.08 -9.20 19.82
CA ILE A 281 15.65 -8.91 20.14
C ILE A 281 15.33 -9.42 21.55
N LEU A 282 15.80 -10.62 21.88
CA LEU A 282 15.56 -11.28 23.17
C LEU A 282 16.43 -10.76 24.33
N ARG A 283 17.44 -9.92 24.06
CA ARG A 283 18.20 -9.23 25.12
C ARG A 283 17.47 -8.01 25.66
N PHE A 284 16.55 -7.45 24.87
CA PHE A 284 15.81 -6.26 25.25
C PHE A 284 14.51 -6.58 25.93
N ARG A 285 14.12 -5.72 26.87
CA ARG A 285 12.82 -5.77 27.52
C ARG A 285 11.85 -4.80 26.82
N TRP A 286 11.01 -5.38 25.97
CA TRP A 286 9.96 -4.73 25.19
C TRP A 286 8.65 -4.66 25.97
N ASP A 287 8.59 -3.80 26.97
CA ASP A 287 7.43 -3.69 27.86
C ASP A 287 6.13 -3.27 27.16
N CYS A 288 6.21 -2.69 25.96
CA CYS A 288 5.05 -2.19 25.21
C CYS A 288 4.81 -2.88 23.86
N LEU A 289 5.66 -3.83 23.47
CA LEU A 289 5.57 -4.48 22.16
C LEU A 289 4.34 -5.39 22.09
N LYS A 290 3.46 -5.09 21.14
CA LYS A 290 2.20 -5.80 20.89
C LYS A 290 2.29 -6.66 19.63
N THR A 291 2.98 -6.17 18.61
CA THR A 291 3.10 -6.87 17.33
C THR A 291 4.57 -7.01 16.96
N LEU A 292 4.97 -8.25 16.67
CA LEU A 292 6.32 -8.59 16.22
C LEU A 292 6.22 -9.38 14.92
N ILE A 293 6.85 -8.87 13.86
CA ILE A 293 6.97 -9.54 12.57
C ILE A 293 8.46 -9.75 12.32
N ILE A 294 8.87 -10.98 12.07
CA ILE A 294 10.25 -11.31 11.70
C ILE A 294 10.25 -12.18 10.45
N GLU A 295 10.93 -11.71 9.41
CA GLU A 295 11.15 -12.42 8.15
C GLU A 295 12.60 -12.71 7.91
N GLY A 296 12.90 -13.91 7.44
CA GLY A 296 14.27 -14.41 7.35
C GLY A 296 14.78 -14.87 8.71
N PHE A 297 13.90 -15.37 9.58
CA PHE A 297 14.29 -15.83 10.90
C PHE A 297 14.96 -17.21 10.86
N GLU A 298 16.16 -17.33 11.40
CA GLU A 298 16.85 -18.60 11.57
C GLU A 298 16.77 -19.07 13.03
N HIS A 299 16.26 -20.29 13.21
CA HIS A 299 16.30 -21.09 14.44
C HIS A 299 15.43 -20.59 15.61
N THR A 300 14.16 -21.05 15.69
CA THR A 300 13.46 -20.98 16.99
C THR A 300 13.84 -22.23 17.80
N ASN A 301 14.38 -22.06 18.98
CA ASN A 301 14.53 -23.13 19.95
C ASN A 301 13.66 -22.84 21.18
N ASP A 302 13.59 -23.76 22.14
CA ASP A 302 12.80 -23.52 23.35
C ASP A 302 13.29 -22.30 24.15
N THR A 303 14.59 -21.98 24.06
CA THR A 303 15.13 -20.79 24.73
C THR A 303 14.57 -19.50 24.13
N PHE A 304 14.34 -19.46 22.81
CA PHE A 304 13.72 -18.32 22.13
C PHE A 304 12.33 -18.02 22.72
N TRP A 305 11.46 -19.03 22.81
CA TRP A 305 10.10 -18.85 23.31
C TRP A 305 10.04 -18.43 24.79
N ARG A 306 10.93 -18.98 25.64
CA ARG A 306 11.05 -18.54 27.05
C ARG A 306 11.49 -17.10 27.13
N GLN A 307 12.55 -16.75 26.40
CA GLN A 307 13.08 -15.41 26.39
C GLN A 307 12.08 -14.43 25.80
N LEU A 308 11.32 -14.79 24.77
CA LEU A 308 10.31 -13.93 24.16
C LEU A 308 9.23 -13.56 25.16
N SER A 309 8.76 -14.51 25.96
CA SER A 309 7.74 -14.27 27.00
C SER A 309 8.22 -13.34 28.11
N VAL A 310 9.52 -13.38 28.43
CA VAL A 310 10.15 -12.47 29.40
C VAL A 310 10.42 -11.10 28.77
N SER A 311 10.86 -11.09 27.52
CA SER A 311 11.29 -9.90 26.79
C SER A 311 10.11 -9.06 26.34
N ALA A 312 9.03 -9.66 25.85
CA ALA A 312 7.88 -8.97 25.29
C ALA A 312 6.57 -9.43 25.96
N PRO A 313 6.37 -9.19 27.27
CA PRO A 313 5.23 -9.73 28.01
C PRO A 313 3.86 -9.24 27.51
N MET A 314 3.85 -8.15 26.73
CA MET A 314 2.66 -7.52 26.15
C MET A 314 2.35 -7.99 24.72
N LEU A 315 3.10 -8.94 24.18
CA LEU A 315 2.95 -9.38 22.80
C LEU A 315 1.59 -10.06 22.58
N GLU A 316 0.83 -9.53 21.61
CA GLU A 316 -0.50 -10.01 21.24
C GLU A 316 -0.47 -10.69 19.86
N GLU A 317 0.46 -10.29 18.99
CA GLU A 317 0.54 -10.72 17.59
C GLU A 317 1.99 -11.04 17.22
N LEU A 318 2.23 -12.27 16.74
CA LEU A 318 3.55 -12.74 16.33
C LEU A 318 3.49 -13.38 14.95
N PHE A 319 4.34 -12.90 14.05
CA PHE A 319 4.49 -13.41 12.69
C PHE A 319 5.95 -13.76 12.47
N LEU A 320 6.24 -15.04 12.21
CA LEU A 320 7.59 -15.54 11.95
C LEU A 320 7.62 -16.17 10.57
N LYS A 321 8.55 -15.75 9.71
CA LYS A 321 8.86 -16.38 8.42
C LYS A 321 10.33 -16.75 8.39
N GLY A 322 10.64 -18.03 8.24
CA GLY A 322 12.02 -18.51 8.12
C GLY A 322 12.25 -19.98 8.45
N PHE A 323 13.49 -20.31 8.80
CA PHE A 323 13.95 -21.65 9.13
C PHE A 323 13.72 -21.93 10.61
N ILE A 324 12.63 -22.60 10.90
CA ILE A 324 12.32 -23.05 12.24
C ILE A 324 13.09 -24.39 12.39
N LEU A 325 13.90 -24.59 13.45
CA LEU A 325 14.57 -25.88 13.76
C LEU A 325 13.86 -26.67 14.86
N ALA A 326 13.79 -28.00 14.70
CA ALA A 326 13.22 -28.89 15.70
C ALA A 326 14.00 -28.80 17.01
N PRO A 327 13.34 -28.77 18.18
CA PRO A 327 14.04 -28.85 19.45
C PRO A 327 14.88 -30.13 19.48
N SER A 328 16.16 -29.99 19.85
CA SER A 328 17.03 -31.13 20.08
C SER A 328 16.48 -31.94 21.25
N GLY A 329 16.01 -33.17 21.00
CA GLY A 329 15.17 -33.98 21.88
C GLY A 329 15.78 -34.50 23.20
N ASN A 330 16.72 -33.78 23.81
CA ASN A 330 17.36 -34.17 25.08
C ASN A 330 17.06 -33.21 26.26
N ASP A 331 16.38 -32.08 26.05
CA ASP A 331 16.17 -31.07 27.10
C ASP A 331 14.77 -31.15 27.76
N ASP A 332 14.49 -32.25 28.46
CA ASP A 332 13.29 -32.43 29.29
C ASP A 332 13.22 -31.49 30.53
N GLN A 333 14.20 -30.59 30.70
CA GLN A 333 14.29 -29.70 31.87
C GLN A 333 13.66 -28.31 31.66
N GLY A 334 13.10 -28.03 30.49
CA GLY A 334 12.38 -26.78 30.23
C GLY A 334 11.00 -26.74 30.88
N GLY A 335 10.80 -25.86 31.86
CA GLY A 335 9.45 -25.54 32.37
C GLY A 335 8.48 -25.09 31.25
N PRO A 336 7.16 -25.13 31.49
CA PRO A 336 6.17 -24.82 30.46
C PRO A 336 6.39 -23.42 29.90
N LEU A 337 6.58 -23.36 28.57
CA LEU A 337 6.49 -22.11 27.80
C LEU A 337 5.09 -21.56 28.01
N ILE A 338 4.93 -20.32 28.48
CA ILE A 338 3.60 -19.67 28.60
C ILE A 338 3.73 -18.20 28.19
N HIS A 339 3.13 -17.84 27.06
CA HIS A 339 2.89 -16.46 26.65
C HIS A 339 1.41 -16.10 26.83
N PRO A 340 1.02 -15.45 27.94
CA PRO A 340 -0.38 -15.36 28.35
C PRO A 340 -1.26 -14.46 27.48
N ARG A 341 -0.66 -13.59 26.66
CA ARG A 341 -1.36 -12.57 25.87
C ARG A 341 -1.35 -12.80 24.37
N LEU A 342 -0.62 -13.80 23.87
CA LEU A 342 -0.48 -14.02 22.44
C LEU A 342 -1.81 -14.53 21.87
N ARG A 343 -2.40 -13.76 20.96
CA ARG A 343 -3.70 -14.03 20.33
C ARG A 343 -3.56 -14.47 18.88
N THR A 344 -2.59 -13.92 18.18
CA THR A 344 -2.32 -14.22 16.77
C THR A 344 -0.92 -14.80 16.64
N LEU A 345 -0.82 -15.98 16.05
CA LEU A 345 0.45 -16.63 15.75
C LEU A 345 0.47 -17.05 14.28
N CYS A 346 1.47 -16.61 13.54
CA CYS A 346 1.74 -17.03 12.18
C CYS A 346 3.16 -17.61 12.07
N LEU A 347 3.28 -18.83 11.56
CA LEU A 347 4.54 -19.55 11.41
C LEU A 347 4.73 -19.99 9.95
N VAL A 348 5.50 -19.23 9.19
CA VAL A 348 5.83 -19.55 7.79
C VAL A 348 7.18 -20.25 7.75
N HIS A 349 7.18 -21.49 7.26
CA HIS A 349 8.40 -22.20 6.93
C HIS A 349 8.86 -21.79 5.53
N MET A 350 10.14 -21.42 5.39
CA MET A 350 10.76 -21.28 4.07
C MET A 350 11.40 -22.62 3.69
N GLU A 351 10.84 -23.29 2.68
CA GLU A 351 11.44 -24.51 2.13
C GLU A 351 12.72 -24.15 1.37
N GLU A 352 13.77 -24.92 1.63
CA GLU A 352 15.10 -24.74 1.07
C GLU A 352 15.21 -25.36 -0.34
N ASP A 353 14.15 -25.26 -1.14
CA ASP A 353 14.02 -25.96 -2.43
C ASP A 353 15.12 -25.59 -3.44
N MET A 354 15.79 -24.45 -3.24
CA MET A 354 16.91 -24.01 -4.08
C MET A 354 18.24 -24.72 -3.80
N MET A 355 18.42 -25.36 -2.62
CA MET A 355 19.75 -25.84 -2.18
C MET A 355 19.86 -27.37 -2.04
N GLY A 356 18.80 -28.13 -2.35
CA GLY A 356 18.84 -29.60 -2.37
C GLY A 356 19.16 -30.23 -1.01
N GLY A 357 18.92 -29.50 0.09
CA GLY A 357 19.05 -30.00 1.45
C GLY A 357 18.03 -31.09 1.76
N PRO A 358 18.29 -31.98 2.74
CA PRO A 358 17.28 -32.93 3.21
C PRO A 358 16.06 -32.15 3.69
N ALA A 359 14.85 -32.58 3.28
CA ALA A 359 13.59 -31.97 3.72
C ALA A 359 13.58 -31.86 5.25
N TYR A 360 13.80 -30.64 5.75
CA TYR A 360 13.80 -30.40 7.18
C TYR A 360 12.38 -30.65 7.67
N THR A 361 12.24 -31.56 8.62
CA THR A 361 10.97 -31.70 9.33
C THR A 361 10.78 -30.41 10.12
N LEU A 362 9.71 -29.68 9.79
CA LEU A 362 9.25 -28.50 10.52
C LEU A 362 9.33 -28.78 12.02
N PRO A 363 9.72 -27.79 12.82
CA PRO A 363 9.99 -28.05 14.23
C PRO A 363 8.76 -28.52 14.91
N HIS A 364 8.97 -29.53 15.73
CA HIS A 364 8.20 -29.72 16.92
C HIS A 364 8.36 -28.45 17.80
N VAL A 365 7.77 -27.30 17.45
CA VAL A 365 7.06 -26.55 18.49
C VAL A 365 6.07 -27.57 18.98
N SER A 366 6.47 -28.34 20.00
CA SER A 366 5.88 -29.64 20.28
C SER A 366 4.39 -29.39 20.36
N SER A 367 3.68 -29.89 19.34
CA SER A 367 2.24 -29.68 19.15
C SER A 367 1.49 -29.91 20.45
N THR A 368 2.03 -30.84 21.23
CA THR A 368 1.69 -31.21 22.58
C THR A 368 1.44 -30.03 23.54
N ASN A 369 1.98 -28.82 23.29
CA ASN A 369 1.91 -27.70 24.22
C ASN A 369 1.31 -26.39 23.69
N LEU A 370 0.83 -26.28 22.43
CA LEU A 370 0.28 -24.99 21.92
C LEU A 370 -0.82 -24.43 22.84
N GLY A 371 -1.76 -25.28 23.29
CA GLY A 371 -2.84 -24.87 24.18
C GLY A 371 -2.41 -24.45 25.59
N HIS A 372 -1.28 -24.98 26.08
CA HIS A 372 -0.71 -24.57 27.36
C HIS A 372 0.16 -23.33 27.22
N ALA A 373 0.89 -23.23 26.10
CA ALA A 373 1.82 -22.16 25.84
C ALA A 373 1.13 -20.85 25.47
N PHE A 374 0.00 -20.92 24.78
CA PHE A 374 -0.69 -19.74 24.28
C PHE A 374 -2.16 -19.77 24.71
N PRO A 375 -2.47 -19.58 26.01
CA PRO A 375 -3.83 -19.70 26.53
C PRO A 375 -4.81 -18.65 25.97
N ALA A 376 -4.30 -17.58 25.34
CA ALA A 376 -5.07 -16.53 24.70
C ALA A 376 -5.15 -16.67 23.16
N LEU A 377 -4.56 -17.71 22.58
CA LEU A 377 -4.51 -17.89 21.13
C LEU A 377 -5.91 -18.00 20.53
N SER A 378 -6.20 -17.17 19.54
CA SER A 378 -7.47 -17.15 18.81
C SER A 378 -7.29 -17.28 17.30
N HIS A 379 -6.11 -16.94 16.78
CA HIS A 379 -5.80 -17.00 15.35
C HIS A 379 -4.47 -17.71 15.14
N LEU A 380 -4.49 -18.76 14.34
CA LEU A 380 -3.31 -19.56 14.02
C LEU A 380 -3.15 -19.67 12.52
N SER A 381 -1.95 -19.41 12.01
CA SER A 381 -1.59 -19.69 10.63
C SER A 381 -0.22 -20.35 10.55
N PHE A 382 -0.06 -21.28 9.61
CA PHE A 382 1.20 -21.98 9.39
C PHE A 382 1.36 -22.52 7.98
N SER A 383 2.60 -22.76 7.56
CA SER A 383 2.90 -23.48 6.31
C SER A 383 2.50 -24.95 6.39
N TRP A 384 1.84 -25.44 5.33
CA TRP A 384 1.47 -26.84 5.20
C TRP A 384 2.71 -27.76 5.12
N SER A 385 2.62 -28.94 5.75
CA SER A 385 3.57 -30.03 5.57
C SER A 385 2.87 -31.38 5.83
N PRO A 386 3.16 -32.46 5.09
CA PRO A 386 2.46 -33.75 5.25
C PRO A 386 2.56 -34.34 6.67
N ASN A 387 3.71 -34.15 7.34
CA ASN A 387 3.92 -34.63 8.71
C ASN A 387 3.22 -33.75 9.76
N PHE A 388 2.65 -32.62 9.34
CA PHE A 388 2.08 -31.60 10.20
C PHE A 388 0.61 -31.86 10.53
N ALA A 389 -0.12 -32.58 9.69
CA ALA A 389 -1.56 -32.80 9.86
C ALA A 389 -1.92 -33.42 11.23
N GLU A 390 -1.33 -34.56 11.57
CA GLU A 390 -1.58 -35.24 12.85
C GLU A 390 -1.07 -34.41 14.04
N THR A 391 0.10 -33.81 13.86
CA THR A 391 0.74 -32.92 14.84
C THR A 391 -0.18 -31.75 15.21
N VAL A 392 -0.77 -31.08 14.23
CA VAL A 392 -1.72 -29.98 14.46
C VAL A 392 -2.99 -30.47 15.12
N LYS A 393 -3.56 -31.58 14.63
CA LYS A 393 -4.79 -32.13 15.18
C LYS A 393 -4.64 -32.40 16.68
N ASP A 394 -3.53 -33.03 17.07
CA ASP A 394 -3.20 -33.26 18.47
C ASP A 394 -2.98 -31.97 19.27
N ALA A 395 -2.40 -30.94 18.65
CA ALA A 395 -2.21 -29.64 19.28
C ALA A 395 -3.54 -28.94 19.56
N LEU A 396 -4.40 -28.88 18.54
CA LEU A 396 -5.69 -28.20 18.58
C LEU A 396 -6.63 -28.86 19.58
N ALA A 397 -6.62 -30.20 19.66
CA ALA A 397 -7.39 -30.94 20.65
C ALA A 397 -7.04 -30.58 22.11
N ARG A 398 -5.85 -30.01 22.36
CA ARG A 398 -5.39 -29.59 23.69
C ARG A 398 -5.66 -28.12 24.00
N ILE A 399 -6.06 -27.32 23.00
CA ILE A 399 -6.39 -25.91 23.23
C ILE A 399 -7.72 -25.82 23.96
N LYS A 400 -7.70 -25.26 25.17
CA LYS A 400 -8.89 -25.14 26.03
C LYS A 400 -9.92 -24.14 25.49
N ARG A 401 -9.48 -23.19 24.67
CA ARG A 401 -10.34 -22.18 24.03
C ARG A 401 -10.46 -22.49 22.54
N PRO A 402 -11.66 -22.42 21.95
CA PRO A 402 -11.80 -22.61 20.51
C PRO A 402 -11.03 -21.51 19.77
N LEU A 403 -10.30 -21.90 18.74
CA LEU A 403 -9.72 -20.94 17.80
C LEU A 403 -10.86 -20.29 17.00
N LEU A 404 -10.72 -18.99 16.73
CA LEU A 404 -11.61 -18.27 15.84
C LEU A 404 -11.21 -18.45 14.38
N SER A 405 -9.89 -18.50 14.12
CA SER A 405 -9.37 -18.68 12.76
C SER A 405 -8.19 -19.62 12.71
N LEU A 406 -8.21 -20.50 11.70
CA LEU A 406 -7.11 -21.37 11.31
C LEU A 406 -6.84 -21.18 9.82
N THR A 407 -5.60 -20.86 9.44
CA THR A 407 -5.26 -20.62 8.03
C THR A 407 -4.00 -21.36 7.61
N LEU A 408 -4.13 -22.19 6.56
CA LEU A 408 -2.99 -22.83 5.92
C LEU A 408 -2.32 -21.89 4.93
N LEU A 409 -0.99 -21.88 4.95
CA LEU A 409 -0.14 -21.21 4.00
C LEU A 409 0.47 -22.26 3.08
N SER A 410 0.35 -22.08 1.77
CA SER A 410 0.98 -23.03 0.84
C SER A 410 2.38 -22.65 0.42
N GLY A 411 2.73 -21.36 0.52
CA GLY A 411 3.92 -20.83 -0.12
C GLY A 411 3.87 -21.04 -1.64
N GLU A 412 4.86 -21.73 -2.17
CA GLU A 412 4.97 -22.03 -3.60
C GLU A 412 4.19 -23.28 -4.03
N THR A 413 3.88 -24.19 -3.10
CA THR A 413 3.18 -25.42 -3.43
C THR A 413 1.74 -25.12 -3.84
N GLU A 414 1.26 -25.71 -4.93
CA GLU A 414 -0.17 -25.69 -5.23
C GLU A 414 -0.90 -26.62 -4.26
N LEU A 415 -1.88 -26.10 -3.52
CA LEU A 415 -2.73 -26.97 -2.71
C LEU A 415 -3.68 -27.76 -3.59
N THR A 416 -3.87 -29.02 -3.23
CA THR A 416 -4.91 -29.89 -3.77
C THR A 416 -6.22 -29.68 -3.01
N ASN A 417 -7.35 -30.07 -3.62
CA ASN A 417 -8.65 -30.10 -2.94
C ASN A 417 -8.61 -30.97 -1.68
N GLU A 418 -7.73 -31.97 -1.60
CA GLU A 418 -7.56 -32.82 -0.42
C GLU A 418 -7.11 -32.02 0.81
N HIS A 419 -6.27 -30.97 0.62
CA HIS A 419 -5.85 -30.10 1.71
C HIS A 419 -6.99 -29.22 2.22
N GLU A 420 -7.83 -28.71 1.32
CA GLU A 420 -9.00 -27.89 1.68
C GLU A 420 -10.06 -28.74 2.41
N ASP A 421 -10.31 -29.96 1.93
CA ASP A 421 -11.22 -30.92 2.55
C ASP A 421 -10.72 -31.31 3.94
N TRP A 422 -9.43 -31.61 4.08
CA TRP A 422 -8.80 -31.92 5.35
C TRP A 422 -8.92 -30.76 6.35
N LEU A 423 -8.63 -29.52 5.91
CA LEU A 423 -8.70 -28.34 6.76
C LEU A 423 -10.15 -28.05 7.20
N SER A 424 -11.10 -28.22 6.29
CA SER A 424 -12.54 -28.07 6.57
C SER A 424 -13.03 -29.11 7.58
N GLN A 425 -12.60 -30.37 7.43
CA GLN A 425 -12.88 -31.42 8.40
C GLN A 425 -12.29 -31.10 9.77
N LEU A 426 -11.02 -30.69 9.82
CA LEU A 426 -10.35 -30.32 11.07
C LEU A 426 -11.03 -29.14 11.75
N GLY A 427 -11.43 -28.11 10.99
CA GLY A 427 -12.20 -26.99 11.50
C GLY A 427 -13.52 -27.42 12.13
N GLY A 428 -14.25 -28.34 11.50
CA GLY A 428 -15.47 -28.93 12.03
C GLY A 428 -15.25 -29.74 13.32
N GLU A 429 -14.21 -30.58 13.35
CA GLU A 429 -13.85 -31.40 14.53
C GLU A 429 -13.43 -30.54 15.73
N CYS A 430 -12.72 -29.44 15.50
CA CYS A 430 -12.22 -28.54 16.53
C CYS A 430 -13.15 -27.36 16.86
N GLY A 431 -14.27 -27.20 16.13
CA GLY A 431 -15.22 -26.09 16.33
C GLY A 431 -14.64 -24.72 15.99
N ILE A 432 -13.83 -24.63 14.93
CA ILE A 432 -13.18 -23.40 14.46
C ILE A 432 -14.14 -22.65 13.52
N GLU A 433 -14.41 -21.38 13.80
CA GLU A 433 -15.38 -20.57 13.06
C GLU A 433 -14.95 -20.30 11.61
N SER A 434 -13.67 -19.96 11.43
CA SER A 434 -13.10 -19.64 10.13
C SER A 434 -11.90 -20.54 9.85
N VAL A 435 -12.04 -21.44 8.86
CA VAL A 435 -10.90 -22.09 8.23
C VAL A 435 -10.66 -21.45 6.88
N GLY A 436 -9.40 -21.28 6.50
CA GLY A 436 -9.04 -20.63 5.26
C GLY A 436 -7.72 -21.10 4.72
N TYR A 437 -7.52 -20.80 3.45
CA TYR A 437 -6.28 -21.05 2.76
C TYR A 437 -5.82 -19.76 2.08
N VAL A 438 -4.53 -19.48 2.19
CA VAL A 438 -3.91 -18.41 1.43
C VAL A 438 -2.55 -18.86 0.90
N LYS A 439 -2.21 -18.42 -0.32
CA LYS A 439 -0.92 -18.75 -0.95
C LYS A 439 0.25 -18.25 -0.10
N TRP A 440 0.17 -17.01 0.34
CA TRP A 440 1.18 -16.36 1.15
C TRP A 440 0.56 -15.75 2.38
N TRP A 441 1.32 -15.66 3.48
CA TRP A 441 0.83 -15.06 4.73
C TRP A 441 0.40 -13.59 4.61
N HIS A 442 0.92 -12.85 3.64
CA HIS A 442 0.50 -11.47 3.41
C HIS A 442 -0.96 -11.45 2.93
N ASN A 443 -1.39 -12.44 2.15
CA ASN A 443 -2.80 -12.60 1.73
C ASN A 443 -3.73 -12.97 2.90
N TRP A 444 -3.21 -13.29 4.07
CA TRP A 444 -4.04 -13.61 5.23
C TRP A 444 -4.76 -12.35 5.72
N SER A 445 -6.09 -12.37 5.72
CA SER A 445 -6.92 -11.21 6.11
C SER A 445 -6.58 -10.67 7.51
N ILE A 446 -6.12 -11.53 8.42
CA ILE A 446 -5.70 -11.13 9.76
C ILE A 446 -4.39 -10.36 9.70
N TYR A 447 -3.42 -10.82 8.91
CA TYR A 447 -2.18 -10.06 8.66
C TYR A 447 -2.49 -8.72 7.98
N ALA A 448 -3.36 -8.72 6.95
CA ALA A 448 -3.83 -7.50 6.30
C ALA A 448 -4.43 -6.50 7.30
N SER A 449 -5.31 -6.97 8.19
CA SER A 449 -5.89 -6.12 9.24
C SER A 449 -4.84 -5.59 10.22
N VAL A 450 -3.81 -6.38 10.55
CA VAL A 450 -2.69 -5.92 11.37
C VAL A 450 -1.90 -4.84 10.65
N MET A 451 -1.60 -5.01 9.35
CA MET A 451 -0.89 -4.02 8.54
C MET A 451 -1.72 -2.75 8.31
N GLU A 452 -3.04 -2.85 8.13
CA GLU A 452 -3.92 -1.67 8.07
C GLU A 452 -3.85 -0.86 9.38
N LYS A 453 -3.95 -1.52 10.54
CA LYS A 453 -3.76 -0.87 11.85
C LYS A 453 -2.35 -0.31 12.03
N TRP A 454 -1.37 -0.95 11.40
CA TRP A 454 0.02 -0.52 11.40
C TRP A 454 0.20 0.85 10.77
N TYR A 455 -0.64 1.24 9.80
CA TYR A 455 -0.57 2.55 9.14
C TYR A 455 -1.74 3.48 9.47
N ASP A 456 -2.76 3.01 10.19
CA ASP A 456 -3.92 3.83 10.57
C ASP A 456 -3.48 5.05 11.41
N PRO A 457 -3.65 6.29 10.90
CA PRO A 457 -3.27 7.51 11.61
C PRO A 457 -4.13 7.75 12.88
N TYR A 458 -5.34 7.19 12.97
CA TYR A 458 -6.24 7.38 14.12
C TYR A 458 -5.86 6.54 15.33
N ILE A 459 -5.38 5.31 15.11
CA ILE A 459 -4.91 4.45 16.21
C ILE A 459 -3.72 5.10 16.91
N VAL A 460 -2.83 5.72 16.14
CA VAL A 460 -1.65 6.45 16.67
C VAL A 460 -2.08 7.64 17.52
N ALA A 461 -3.02 8.44 17.03
CA ALA A 461 -3.49 9.63 17.76
C ALA A 461 -4.21 9.25 19.07
N LYS A 462 -5.07 8.22 19.03
CA LYS A 462 -5.82 7.77 20.21
C LYS A 462 -4.92 7.17 21.29
N ALA A 463 -3.91 6.40 20.89
CA ALA A 463 -2.92 5.86 21.82
C ALA A 463 -2.00 6.93 22.43
N SER A 464 -1.90 8.11 21.81
CA SER A 464 -1.12 9.24 22.34
C SER A 464 -1.91 10.05 23.37
N ALA A 465 -3.22 10.21 23.15
CA ALA A 465 -4.13 10.85 24.10
C ALA A 465 -4.26 10.05 25.41
N SER A 466 -4.39 8.71 25.33
CA SER A 466 -4.53 7.86 26.51
C SER A 466 -3.28 7.81 27.40
N SER A 467 -2.09 8.07 26.84
CA SER A 467 -0.84 8.11 27.60
C SER A 467 -0.56 9.45 28.30
N ALA A 468 -1.30 10.51 27.95
CA ALA A 468 -1.15 11.82 28.58
C ALA A 468 -2.07 12.02 29.80
N GLU A 469 -3.02 11.11 30.02
CA GLU A 469 -3.97 11.12 31.15
C GLU A 469 -3.54 10.23 32.33
N VAL A 470 -2.35 9.63 32.26
CA VAL A 470 -1.70 8.84 33.33
C VAL A 470 -0.42 9.55 33.73
#